data_AF-A0A2D6QEH0-F1
#
_entry.id   AF-A0A2D6QEH0-F1
#
_cell.length_a   1.000
_cell.length_b   1.000
_cell.length_c   1.000
_cell.angle_alpha   90.00
_cell.angle_beta   90.00
_cell.angle_gamma   90.00
#
_symmetry.space_group_name_H-M   'P 1'
#
loop_
_entity.id
_entity.type
_entity.pdbx_description
1 polymer ?
#
loop_
_entity_poly.entity_id
_entity_poly.type
_entity_poly.pdbx_seq_one_letter_code
_entity_poly.pdbx_strand_id
1 'polypeptide(L)'
;MAMAKKKTVQRKRRTAEERIADLEAQIREVKGRATLRELKKSVSVRRTLSIVKSIDKGMAEALDEDNSPLRHALADARRAIQGYAERAGVPLPKGKMPRGRRPSMD
;
A
#
# COMPACT_ATOMS: atom_id res chain seq x y z
N MET A 1 33.73 -29.93 34.77
CA MET A 1 32.93 -29.34 33.67
C MET A 1 32.78 -27.85 33.93
N ALA A 2 33.36 -27.00 33.06
CA ALA A 2 33.34 -25.55 33.22
C ALA A 2 32.03 -24.95 32.67
N MET A 3 31.29 -24.19 33.48
CA MET A 3 30.08 -23.48 33.05
C MET A 3 30.44 -22.28 32.18
N ALA A 4 29.93 -22.24 30.95
CA ALA A 4 30.09 -21.10 30.05
C ALA A 4 29.26 -19.90 30.54
N LYS A 5 29.93 -18.76 30.81
CA LYS A 5 29.28 -17.48 31.15
C LYS A 5 28.48 -16.96 29.96
N LYS A 6 27.15 -16.89 30.08
CA LYS A 6 26.26 -16.18 29.14
C LYS A 6 26.58 -14.68 29.17
N LYS A 7 27.02 -14.14 28.03
CA LYS A 7 27.26 -12.71 27.81
C LYS A 7 25.90 -12.00 27.75
N THR A 8 25.58 -11.19 28.75
CA THR A 8 24.38 -10.34 28.76
C THR A 8 24.59 -9.17 27.80
N VAL A 9 23.81 -9.12 26.72
CA VAL A 9 23.83 -7.99 25.78
C VAL A 9 23.20 -6.78 26.45
N GLN A 10 24.02 -5.83 26.88
CA GLN A 10 23.57 -4.57 27.48
C GLN A 10 22.77 -3.78 26.43
N ARG A 11 21.51 -3.44 26.72
CA ARG A 11 20.69 -2.59 25.83
C ARG A 11 21.31 -1.20 25.73
N LYS A 12 21.70 -0.80 24.52
CA LYS A 12 22.15 0.57 24.20
C LYS A 12 21.02 1.56 24.55
N ARG A 13 21.33 2.60 25.33
CA ARG A 13 20.41 3.73 25.54
C ARG A 13 20.38 4.57 24.27
N ARG A 14 19.19 4.98 23.83
CA ARG A 14 19.04 5.80 22.63
C ARG A 14 19.73 7.14 22.78
N THR A 15 20.48 7.55 21.76
CA THR A 15 21.13 8.87 21.69
C THR A 15 20.08 9.97 21.46
N ALA A 16 20.45 11.23 21.66
CA ALA A 16 19.55 12.35 21.35
C ALA A 16 19.19 12.37 19.85
N GLU A 17 20.14 12.08 18.96
CA GLU A 17 19.94 12.00 17.52
C GLU A 17 18.93 10.91 17.12
N GLU A 18 19.06 9.71 17.71
CA GLU A 18 18.09 8.62 17.47
C GLU A 18 16.68 9.03 17.91
N ARG A 19 16.55 9.80 19.01
CA ARG A 19 15.25 10.32 19.45
C ARG A 19 14.70 11.41 18.52
N ILE A 20 15.56 12.29 18.01
CA ILE A 20 15.15 13.33 17.04
C ILE A 20 14.66 12.66 15.76
N ALA A 21 15.39 11.67 15.24
CA ALA A 21 14.98 10.92 14.05
C ALA A 21 13.62 10.22 14.26
N ASP A 22 13.40 9.60 15.43
CA ASP A 22 12.11 9.01 15.79
C ASP A 22 10.98 10.06 15.78
N LEU A 23 11.22 11.24 16.36
CA LEU A 23 10.23 12.32 16.40
C LEU A 23 9.95 12.92 15.02
N GLU A 24 10.96 13.10 14.18
CA GLU A 24 10.79 13.56 12.79
C GLU A 24 10.00 12.56 11.96
N ALA A 25 10.22 11.25 12.17
CA ALA A 25 9.40 10.21 11.56
C ALA A 25 7.94 10.31 12.01
N GLN A 26 7.69 10.52 13.31
CA GLN A 26 6.34 10.72 13.83
C GLN A 26 5.66 11.97 13.25
N ILE A 27 6.40 13.09 13.12
CA ILE A 27 5.89 14.32 12.51
C ILE A 27 5.48 14.07 11.06
N ARG A 28 6.32 13.39 10.27
CA ARG A 28 5.99 13.02 8.88
C ARG A 28 4.75 12.16 8.82
N GLU A 29 4.63 11.17 9.70
CA GLU A 29 3.46 10.29 9.76
C GLU A 29 2.18 11.05 10.10
N VAL A 30 2.21 11.93 11.10
CA VAL A 30 1.06 12.73 11.52
C VAL A 30 0.62 13.69 10.41
N LYS A 31 1.58 14.40 9.78
CA LYS A 31 1.30 15.28 8.63
C LYS A 31 0.70 14.50 7.47
N GLY A 32 1.26 13.33 7.15
CA GLY A 32 0.69 12.43 6.15
C GLY A 32 -0.75 12.06 6.48
N ARG A 33 -1.04 11.60 7.71
CA ARG A 33 -2.41 11.27 8.11
C ARG A 33 -3.39 12.44 8.00
N ALA A 34 -2.96 13.66 8.31
CA ALA A 34 -3.78 14.86 8.17
C ALA A 34 -4.14 15.15 6.71
N THR A 35 -3.16 15.12 5.80
CA THR A 35 -3.44 15.33 4.36
C THR A 35 -4.37 14.26 3.80
N LEU A 36 -4.23 13.00 4.24
CA LEU A 36 -5.13 11.92 3.83
C LEU A 36 -6.57 12.12 4.31
N ARG A 37 -6.75 12.66 5.52
CA ARG A 37 -8.09 12.97 6.04
C ARG A 37 -8.75 14.06 5.21
N GLU A 38 -8.01 15.11 4.85
CA GLU A 38 -8.52 16.18 3.99
C GLU A 38 -8.89 15.67 2.60
N LEU A 39 -8.01 14.90 1.94
CA LEU A 39 -8.30 14.32 0.63
C LEU A 39 -9.57 13.45 0.64
N LYS A 40 -9.79 12.68 1.71
CA LYS A 40 -10.99 11.84 1.89
C LYS A 40 -12.27 12.63 2.19
N LYS A 41 -12.21 13.93 2.49
CA LYS A 41 -13.42 14.78 2.60
C LYS A 41 -14.08 15.01 1.24
N SER A 42 -13.34 14.90 0.14
CA SER A 42 -13.91 14.99 -1.19
C SER A 42 -14.83 13.79 -1.49
N VAL A 43 -16.04 14.07 -1.99
CA VAL A 43 -17.01 13.05 -2.40
C VAL A 43 -16.45 12.21 -3.55
N SER A 44 -15.86 12.86 -4.56
CA SER A 44 -15.30 12.17 -5.72
C SER A 44 -14.16 11.24 -5.32
N VAL A 45 -13.26 11.68 -4.43
CA VAL A 45 -12.17 10.84 -3.90
C VAL A 45 -12.73 9.61 -3.18
N ARG A 46 -13.77 9.75 -2.35
CA ARG A 46 -14.39 8.60 -1.68
C ARG A 46 -15.01 7.62 -2.68
N ARG A 47 -15.68 8.10 -3.72
CA ARG A 47 -16.25 7.24 -4.78
C ARG A 47 -15.14 6.51 -5.54
N THR A 48 -14.06 7.19 -5.89
CA THR A 48 -12.88 6.58 -6.52
C THR A 48 -12.27 5.49 -5.64
N LEU A 49 -12.14 5.72 -4.33
CA LEU A 49 -11.67 4.68 -3.40
C LEU A 49 -12.59 3.45 -3.36
N SER A 50 -13.91 3.66 -3.47
CA SER A 50 -14.87 2.56 -3.57
C SER A 50 -14.70 1.78 -4.88
N ILE A 51 -14.54 2.48 -6.01
CA ILE A 51 -14.29 1.87 -7.32
C ILE A 51 -13.02 1.03 -7.29
N VAL A 52 -11.93 1.55 -6.72
CA VAL A 52 -10.67 0.83 -6.56
C VAL A 52 -10.85 -0.48 -5.79
N LYS A 53 -11.61 -0.46 -4.68
CA LYS A 53 -11.93 -1.67 -3.91
C LYS A 53 -12.74 -2.68 -4.73
N SER A 54 -13.73 -2.20 -5.48
CA SER A 54 -14.55 -3.06 -6.35
C SER A 54 -13.70 -3.69 -7.46
N ILE A 55 -12.77 -2.96 -8.07
CA ILE A 55 -11.84 -3.49 -9.06
C ILE A 55 -10.91 -4.54 -8.41
N ASP A 56 -10.36 -4.25 -7.24
CA ASP A 56 -9.50 -5.19 -6.52
C ASP A 56 -10.25 -6.49 -6.16
N LYS A 57 -11.53 -6.39 -5.78
CA LYS A 57 -12.41 -7.56 -5.55
C LYS A 57 -12.69 -8.32 -6.85
N GLY A 58 -13.06 -7.62 -7.91
CA GLY A 58 -13.32 -8.24 -9.22
C GLY A 58 -12.09 -8.95 -9.79
N MET A 59 -10.88 -8.44 -9.55
CA MET A 59 -9.63 -9.14 -9.93
C MET A 59 -9.39 -10.43 -9.14
N ALA A 60 -9.88 -10.51 -7.89
CA ALA A 60 -9.81 -11.72 -7.07
C ALA A 60 -10.86 -12.73 -7.53
N GLU A 61 -12.10 -12.30 -7.76
CA GLU A 61 -13.18 -13.15 -8.28
C GLU A 61 -12.84 -13.68 -9.68
N ALA A 62 -12.33 -12.84 -10.58
CA ALA A 62 -11.88 -13.28 -11.91
C ALA A 62 -10.66 -14.22 -11.85
N LEU A 63 -9.88 -14.22 -10.76
CA LEU A 63 -8.86 -15.24 -10.53
C LEU A 63 -9.50 -16.57 -10.11
N ASP A 64 -10.47 -16.52 -9.21
CA ASP A 64 -11.18 -17.71 -8.71
C ASP A 64 -12.00 -18.38 -9.84
N GLU A 65 -12.51 -17.59 -10.80
CA GLU A 65 -13.23 -18.04 -11.99
C GLU A 65 -12.31 -18.46 -13.16
N ASP A 66 -10.99 -18.37 -13.00
CA ASP A 66 -9.99 -18.54 -14.08
C ASP A 66 -10.24 -17.65 -15.33
N ASN A 67 -10.90 -16.50 -15.13
CA ASN A 67 -11.18 -15.52 -16.16
C ASN A 67 -10.01 -14.53 -16.31
N SER A 68 -8.89 -15.05 -16.85
CA SER A 68 -7.66 -14.28 -17.08
C SER A 68 -7.88 -13.01 -17.93
N PRO A 69 -8.63 -13.02 -19.04
CA PRO A 69 -8.89 -11.83 -19.85
C PRO A 69 -9.54 -10.69 -19.04
N LEU A 70 -10.60 -11.00 -18.28
CA LEU A 70 -11.28 -10.03 -17.43
C LEU A 70 -10.36 -9.50 -16.33
N ARG A 71 -9.61 -10.40 -15.68
CA ARG A 71 -8.65 -10.03 -14.64
C ARG A 71 -7.59 -9.04 -15.14
N HIS A 72 -7.09 -9.24 -16.37
CA HIS A 72 -6.13 -8.32 -17.00
C HIS A 72 -6.78 -6.98 -17.39
N ALA A 73 -8.01 -6.98 -17.90
CA ALA A 73 -8.74 -5.75 -18.22
C ALA A 73 -8.99 -4.89 -16.96
N LEU A 74 -9.43 -5.52 -15.86
CA LEU A 74 -9.60 -4.86 -14.56
C LEU A 74 -8.28 -4.29 -14.03
N ALA A 75 -7.17 -5.02 -14.23
CA ALA A 75 -5.85 -4.53 -13.86
C ALA A 75 -5.42 -3.29 -14.67
N ASP A 76 -5.77 -3.20 -15.95
CA ASP A 76 -5.45 -2.03 -16.77
C ASP A 76 -6.24 -0.79 -16.30
N ALA A 77 -7.54 -0.95 -16.04
CA ALA A 77 -8.35 0.12 -15.43
C ALA A 77 -7.77 0.56 -14.06
N ARG A 78 -7.34 -0.40 -13.25
CA ARG A 78 -6.72 -0.15 -11.94
C ARG A 78 -5.42 0.65 -12.03
N ARG A 79 -4.59 0.41 -13.04
CA ARG A 79 -3.33 1.16 -13.28
C ARG A 79 -3.60 2.61 -13.66
N ALA A 80 -4.59 2.86 -14.52
CA ALA A 80 -4.94 4.21 -14.93
C ALA A 80 -5.37 5.09 -13.74
N ILE A 81 -6.24 4.56 -12.87
CA ILE A 81 -6.68 5.25 -11.65
C ILE A 81 -5.51 5.45 -10.69
N GLN A 82 -4.62 4.47 -10.57
CA GLN A 82 -3.43 4.58 -9.73
C GLN A 82 -2.49 5.69 -10.19
N GLY A 83 -2.21 5.79 -11.50
CA GLY A 83 -1.34 6.84 -12.02
C GLY A 83 -1.88 8.25 -11.76
N TYR A 84 -3.20 8.44 -11.86
CA TYR A 84 -3.82 9.70 -11.45
C TYR A 84 -3.66 9.96 -9.94
N ALA A 85 -3.97 8.96 -9.12
CA ALA A 85 -3.95 9.12 -7.66
C ALA A 85 -2.53 9.41 -7.12
N GLU A 86 -1.50 8.77 -7.67
CA GLU A 86 -0.09 9.05 -7.35
C GLU A 86 0.28 10.50 -7.66
N ARG A 87 -0.09 11.01 -8.85
CA ARG A 87 0.13 12.42 -9.22
C ARG A 87 -0.67 13.40 -8.35
N ALA A 88 -1.86 13.00 -7.92
CA ALA A 88 -2.72 13.81 -7.07
C ALA A 88 -2.37 13.72 -5.57
N GLY A 89 -1.37 12.93 -5.19
CA GLY A 89 -1.00 12.72 -3.78
C GLY A 89 -2.04 11.93 -2.98
N VAL A 90 -2.95 11.22 -3.66
CA VAL A 90 -3.96 10.36 -3.04
C VAL A 90 -3.41 8.95 -2.93
N PRO A 91 -3.11 8.43 -1.73
CA PRO A 91 -2.64 7.08 -1.60
C PRO A 91 -3.79 6.11 -1.85
N LEU A 92 -3.54 5.18 -2.78
CA LEU A 92 -4.39 4.03 -2.97
C LEU A 92 -3.81 2.81 -2.24
N PRO A 93 -4.65 1.87 -1.80
CA PRO A 93 -4.17 0.55 -1.39
C PRO A 93 -3.31 -0.09 -2.49
N LYS A 94 -2.32 -0.91 -2.12
CA LYS A 94 -1.58 -1.70 -3.11
C LYS A 94 -2.47 -2.85 -3.59
N GLY A 95 -2.82 -2.85 -4.88
CA GLY A 95 -3.59 -3.94 -5.50
C GLY A 95 -2.72 -5.17 -5.79
N LYS A 96 -3.30 -6.38 -5.67
CA LYS A 96 -2.66 -7.64 -6.08
C LYS A 96 -2.80 -7.84 -7.59
N MET A 97 -1.99 -7.11 -8.35
CA MET A 97 -2.05 -7.12 -9.81
C MET A 97 -1.70 -8.51 -10.39
N PRO A 98 -2.34 -8.94 -11.50
CA PRO A 98 -1.95 -10.14 -12.21
C PRO A 98 -0.49 -10.05 -12.68
N ARG A 99 0.22 -11.17 -12.51
CA ARG A 99 1.60 -11.37 -13.00
C ARG A 99 1.55 -12.39 -14.13
N GLY A 100 2.48 -12.30 -15.08
CA GLY A 100 2.61 -13.26 -16.19
C GLY A 100 2.11 -12.72 -17.53
N ARG A 101 2.12 -13.61 -18.52
CA ARG A 101 1.82 -13.29 -19.92
C ARG A 101 0.33 -12.92 -20.06
N ARG A 102 0.06 -11.84 -20.79
CA ARG A 102 -1.31 -11.45 -21.14
C ARG A 102 -1.93 -12.54 -22.03
N PRO A 103 -3.18 -12.96 -21.79
CA PRO A 103 -3.88 -13.86 -22.69
C PRO A 103 -4.03 -13.19 -24.07
N SER A 104 -3.87 -14.02 -25.12
CA SER A 104 -4.23 -13.65 -26.49
C SER A 104 -5.74 -13.45 -26.52
N MET A 105 -6.20 -12.29 -26.99
CA MET A 105 -7.59 -12.09 -27.37
C MET A 105 -7.63 -12.38 -28.86
N ASP A 106 -7.87 -13.64 -29.23
CA ASP A 106 -8.21 -14.03 -30.60
C ASP A 106 -9.70 -13.79 -30.85
#